data_AF-R4Z6J2-F1
#
_entry.id   AF-R4Z6J2-F1
#
_cell.length_a   1.000
_cell.length_b   1.000
_cell.length_c   1.000
_cell.angle_alpha   90.00
_cell.angle_beta   90.00
_cell.angle_gamma   90.00
#
_symmetry.space_group_name_H-M   'P 1'
#
loop_
_entity.id
_entity.type
_entity.pdbx_description
1 polymer ?
#
loop_
_entity_poly.entity_id
_entity_poly.type
_entity_poly.pdbx_seq_one_letter_code
_entity_poly.pdbx_strand_id
1 'polypeptide(L)'
;MKETLTQLRKTKTLLSVVLLVVAGAALIAIGHRIQNITAWYGLLPLTELGGILVGAGILSVWLDAYLRREQDQLEEHRLRSILTEQAPVMRDAVLQAFAANHDDLKRVATPELLDGIISNSLALRLDNAEFAHEIYTDIRDQAIRATERWHDANLSIRLAPHPMGCGTSKRRPTSSDSPDMFSVTVRWEYTTIPGHQQRRFVCTSDRAEYDELANANDGTTGWYIGPSSNVDAATTGAFELLAFTVDGDERPIRRSARKHGQTYSVAVGDDVMRVAEPVTISYTYRTTIAANANMLFFSIEQPTRDLSLQFDYSGCGIASVSTLDLVPSIRPTRIERAPAKTHTDTIRVDLDGWIFPRSGVAFVWTLTE
;
A
#
# COMPACT_ATOMS: atom_id res chain seq x y z
N MET A 1 33.30 13.75 27.12
CA MET A 1 33.91 13.38 28.44
C MET A 1 35.08 12.39 28.32
N LYS A 2 35.03 11.38 27.42
CA LYS A 2 36.18 10.48 27.20
C LYS A 2 37.37 11.18 26.54
N GLU A 3 37.13 12.04 25.55
CA GLU A 3 38.17 12.82 24.85
C GLU A 3 38.97 13.75 25.78
N THR A 4 38.28 14.43 26.70
CA THR A 4 38.92 15.34 27.66
C THR A 4 39.79 14.59 28.66
N LEU A 5 39.37 13.41 29.13
CA LEU A 5 40.17 12.54 29.98
C LEU A 5 41.42 11.98 29.27
N THR A 6 41.29 11.63 27.98
CA THR A 6 42.41 11.15 27.17
C THR A 6 43.44 12.25 26.91
N GLN A 7 42.98 13.48 26.64
CA GLN A 7 43.88 14.64 26.53
C GLN A 7 44.60 14.90 27.86
N LEU A 8 43.88 14.88 28.99
CA LEU A 8 44.47 15.11 30.32
C LEU A 8 45.55 14.07 30.68
N ARG A 9 45.32 12.80 30.33
CA ARG A 9 46.32 11.73 30.51
C ARG A 9 47.55 11.94 29.60
N LYS A 10 47.36 12.33 28.34
CA LYS A 10 48.47 12.67 27.42
C LYS A 10 49.29 13.85 27.94
N THR A 11 48.63 14.89 28.44
CA THR A 11 49.33 16.05 29.01
C THR A 11 50.10 15.67 30.27
N LYS A 12 49.53 14.80 31.12
CA LYS A 12 50.21 14.31 32.32
C LYS A 12 51.47 13.49 32.01
N THR A 13 51.42 12.59 31.02
CA THR A 13 52.60 11.79 30.64
C THR A 13 53.69 12.64 30.00
N LEU A 14 53.33 13.58 29.12
CA LEU A 14 54.25 14.56 28.56
C LEU A 14 54.92 15.41 29.65
N LEU A 15 54.14 15.88 30.62
CA LEU A 15 54.65 16.70 31.71
C LEU A 15 55.57 15.90 32.63
N SER A 16 55.29 14.63 32.90
CA SER A 16 56.21 13.77 33.68
C SER A 16 57.52 13.49 32.97
N VAL A 17 57.51 13.32 31.64
CA VAL A 17 58.72 13.14 30.84
C VAL A 17 59.57 14.40 30.84
N VAL A 18 58.95 15.56 30.59
CA VAL A 18 59.64 16.86 30.61
C VAL A 18 60.23 17.11 31.99
N LEU A 19 59.49 16.81 33.07
CA LEU A 19 59.98 16.95 34.44
C LEU A 19 61.23 16.06 34.68
N LEU A 20 61.20 14.80 34.24
CA LEU A 20 62.32 13.86 34.38
C LEU A 20 63.57 14.31 33.60
N VAL A 21 63.39 14.79 32.37
CA VAL A 21 64.50 15.29 31.54
C VAL A 21 65.10 16.57 32.13
N VAL A 22 64.26 17.51 32.58
CA VAL A 22 64.71 18.77 33.21
C VAL A 22 65.41 18.49 34.55
N ALA A 23 64.88 17.60 35.38
CA ALA A 23 65.50 17.19 36.63
C ALA A 23 66.87 16.50 36.40
N GLY A 24 66.95 15.62 35.40
CA GLY A 24 68.20 14.98 35.00
C GLY A 24 69.25 15.98 34.50
N ALA A 25 68.86 16.94 33.65
CA ALA A 25 69.75 18.00 33.17
C ALA A 25 70.23 18.93 34.30
N ALA A 26 69.35 19.26 35.25
CA ALA A 26 69.71 20.06 36.42
C ALA A 26 70.72 19.32 37.32
N LEU A 27 70.55 18.02 37.52
CA LEU A 27 71.50 17.18 38.27
C LEU A 27 72.88 17.12 37.60
N ILE A 28 72.92 17.01 36.27
CA ILE A 28 74.19 17.04 35.51
C ILE A 28 74.88 18.39 35.67
N ALA A 29 74.15 19.50 35.53
CA ALA A 29 74.70 20.85 35.67
C ALA A 29 75.22 21.14 37.09
N ILE A 30 74.50 20.66 38.13
CA ILE A 30 74.93 20.76 39.53
C ILE A 30 76.16 19.90 39.78
N GLY A 31 76.20 18.68 39.24
CA GLY A 31 77.36 17.78 39.34
C GLY A 31 78.65 18.41 38.77
N HIS A 32 78.57 19.02 37.59
CA HIS A 32 79.71 19.75 36.99
C HIS A 32 80.16 20.95 37.82
N ARG A 33 79.24 21.65 38.47
CA ARG A 33 79.57 22.84 39.28
C ARG A 33 80.22 22.48 40.61
N ILE A 34 79.86 21.35 41.21
CA ILE A 34 80.39 20.87 42.50
C ILE A 34 81.79 20.25 42.35
N GLN A 35 82.09 19.60 41.21
CA GLN A 35 83.42 19.05 40.94
C GLN A 35 84.55 20.10 40.96
N ASN A 36 84.24 21.39 40.79
CA ASN A 36 85.20 22.48 40.81
C ASN A 36 85.48 23.09 42.19
N ILE A 37 84.80 22.68 43.28
CA ILE A 37 84.84 23.44 44.55
C ILE A 37 85.36 22.67 45.77
N THR A 38 85.46 21.33 45.81
CA THR A 38 86.19 20.62 46.90
C THR A 38 86.23 19.09 46.74
N ALA A 39 87.28 18.45 47.28
CA ALA A 39 87.61 17.03 47.08
C ALA A 39 86.80 15.98 47.88
N TRP A 40 85.77 16.36 48.67
CA TRP A 40 85.07 15.41 49.56
C TRP A 40 83.67 14.97 49.10
N TYR A 41 83.10 15.58 48.04
CA TYR A 41 81.80 15.20 47.46
C TYR A 41 81.90 14.30 46.22
N GLY A 42 83.10 13.86 45.83
CA GLY A 42 83.35 13.03 44.64
C GLY A 42 82.81 11.59 44.70
N LEU A 43 82.10 11.21 45.76
CA LEU A 43 81.54 9.86 45.98
C LEU A 43 80.10 9.70 45.46
N LEU A 44 79.41 10.78 45.09
CA LEU A 44 78.06 10.71 44.52
C LEU A 44 78.12 10.94 43.00
N PRO A 45 77.87 9.92 42.15
CA PRO A 45 77.90 10.06 40.69
C PRO A 45 76.62 10.73 40.17
N LEU A 46 76.38 12.00 40.57
CA LEU A 46 75.20 12.78 40.20
C LEU A 46 75.04 12.96 38.68
N THR A 47 76.15 13.00 37.95
CA THR A 47 76.15 13.08 36.49
C THR A 47 75.69 11.78 35.83
N GLU A 48 76.07 10.62 36.35
CA GLU A 48 75.62 9.32 35.84
C GLU A 48 74.14 9.08 36.16
N LEU A 49 73.70 9.46 37.37
CA LEU A 49 72.29 9.40 37.76
C LEU A 49 71.42 10.35 36.91
N GLY A 50 71.91 11.55 36.59
CA GLY A 50 71.23 12.46 35.68
C GLY A 50 71.13 11.92 34.25
N GLY A 51 72.19 11.26 33.76
CA GLY A 51 72.18 10.58 32.46
C GLY A 51 71.18 9.42 32.40
N ILE A 52 71.08 8.62 33.46
CA ILE A 52 70.10 7.53 33.58
C ILE A 52 68.67 8.07 33.59
N LEU A 53 68.40 9.19 34.26
CA LEU A 53 67.06 9.81 34.29
C LEU A 53 66.65 10.38 32.94
N VAL A 54 67.56 11.03 32.22
CA VAL A 54 67.31 11.51 30.85
C VAL A 54 67.09 10.32 29.90
N GLY A 55 67.91 9.28 30.01
CA GLY A 55 67.76 8.04 29.26
C GLY A 55 66.41 7.37 29.51
N ALA A 56 66.00 7.24 30.77
CA ALA A 56 64.72 6.65 31.16
C ALA A 56 63.52 7.47 30.65
N GLY A 57 63.60 8.80 30.65
CA GLY A 57 62.56 9.67 30.10
C GLY A 57 62.36 9.49 28.59
N ILE A 58 63.46 9.45 27.82
CA ILE A 58 63.41 9.24 26.37
C ILE A 58 62.95 7.82 26.03
N LEU A 59 63.47 6.81 26.75
CA LEU A 59 63.10 5.42 26.56
C LEU A 59 61.61 5.19 26.85
N SER A 60 61.06 5.88 27.86
CA SER A 60 59.63 5.81 28.18
C SER A 60 58.74 6.38 27.08
N VAL A 61 59.13 7.48 26.41
CA VAL A 61 58.38 8.04 25.28
C VAL A 61 58.41 7.11 24.08
N TRP A 62 59.59 6.56 23.79
CA TRP A 62 59.77 5.65 22.67
C TRP A 62 58.97 4.35 22.88
N LEU A 63 58.99 3.80 24.09
CA LEU A 63 58.22 2.61 24.46
C LEU A 63 56.70 2.87 24.39
N ASP A 64 56.22 3.99 24.93
CA ASP A 64 54.79 4.35 24.86
C ASP A 64 54.34 4.56 23.40
N ALA A 65 55.17 5.16 22.54
CA ALA A 65 54.89 5.30 21.12
C ALA A 65 54.85 3.96 20.37
N TYR A 66 55.73 3.02 20.72
CA TYR A 66 55.75 1.67 20.14
C TYR A 66 54.53 0.84 20.58
N LEU A 67 54.26 0.82 21.89
CA LEU A 67 53.13 0.08 22.47
C LEU A 67 51.77 0.60 21.99
N ARG A 68 51.61 1.92 21.80
CA ARG A 68 50.38 2.50 21.24
C ARG A 68 50.09 2.02 19.82
N ARG A 69 51.13 1.93 18.97
CA ARG A 69 50.97 1.44 17.60
C ARG A 69 50.48 -0.01 17.55
N GLU A 70 50.98 -0.86 18.45
CA GLU A 70 50.52 -2.25 18.55
C GLU A 70 49.08 -2.34 19.10
N GLN A 71 48.73 -1.49 20.07
CA GLN A 71 47.38 -1.45 20.64
C GLN A 71 46.32 -1.02 19.62
N ASP A 72 46.60 0.04 18.85
CA ASP A 72 45.66 0.55 17.85
C ASP A 72 45.35 -0.50 16.76
N GLN A 73 46.37 -1.27 16.33
CA GLN A 73 46.20 -2.36 15.37
C GLN A 73 45.37 -3.52 15.94
N LEU A 74 45.60 -3.89 17.21
CA LEU A 74 44.85 -4.95 17.87
C LEU A 74 43.40 -4.56 18.14
N GLU A 75 43.11 -3.29 18.39
CA GLU A 75 41.75 -2.77 18.52
C GLU A 75 41.02 -2.76 17.17
N GLU A 76 41.66 -2.30 16.09
CA GLU A 76 41.07 -2.33 14.75
C GLU A 76 40.76 -3.77 14.29
N HIS A 77 41.69 -4.71 14.53
CA HIS A 77 41.48 -6.13 14.25
C HIS A 77 40.36 -6.73 15.08
N ARG A 78 40.27 -6.42 16.38
CA ARG A 78 39.15 -6.87 17.24
C ARG A 78 37.82 -6.28 16.79
N LEU A 79 37.79 -5.02 16.36
CA LEU A 79 36.55 -4.37 15.94
C LEU A 79 36.08 -4.96 14.59
N ARG A 80 36.99 -5.22 13.65
CA ARG A 80 36.67 -5.98 12.42
C ARG A 80 36.24 -7.41 12.71
N SER A 81 36.90 -8.11 13.63
CA SER A 81 36.52 -9.48 13.98
C SER A 81 35.14 -9.52 14.64
N ILE A 82 34.86 -8.64 15.61
CA ILE A 82 33.55 -8.53 16.25
C ILE A 82 32.46 -8.18 15.22
N LEU A 83 32.71 -7.23 14.32
CA LEU A 83 31.74 -6.90 13.26
C LEU A 83 31.49 -8.08 12.33
N THR A 84 32.53 -8.86 11.98
CA THR A 84 32.41 -9.98 11.06
C THR A 84 31.80 -11.23 11.73
N GLU A 85 32.11 -11.46 13.01
CA GLU A 85 31.58 -12.55 13.82
C GLU A 85 30.14 -12.28 14.27
N GLN A 86 29.78 -11.02 14.56
CA GLN A 86 28.44 -10.64 15.03
C GLN A 86 27.51 -10.18 13.91
N ALA A 87 28.00 -9.80 12.73
CA ALA A 87 27.13 -9.45 11.59
C ALA A 87 26.13 -10.55 11.20
N PRO A 88 26.48 -11.85 11.21
CA PRO A 88 25.51 -12.93 10.96
C PRO A 88 24.40 -12.94 12.01
N VAL A 89 24.76 -12.82 13.30
CA VAL A 89 23.79 -12.81 14.41
C VAL A 89 22.89 -11.58 14.33
N MET A 90 23.45 -10.41 14.04
CA MET A 90 22.68 -9.18 13.84
C MET A 90 21.75 -9.29 12.63
N ARG A 91 22.24 -9.79 11.49
CA ARG A 91 21.43 -10.03 10.29
C ARG A 91 20.29 -11.01 10.58
N ASP A 92 20.58 -12.12 11.23
CA ASP A 92 19.59 -13.16 11.51
C ASP A 92 18.54 -12.66 12.53
N ALA A 93 18.96 -11.88 13.52
CA ALA A 93 18.04 -11.20 14.45
C ALA A 93 17.15 -10.18 13.72
N VAL A 94 17.69 -9.42 12.76
CA VAL A 94 16.91 -8.50 11.92
C VAL A 94 15.94 -9.29 11.04
N LEU A 95 16.39 -10.33 10.33
CA LEU A 95 15.52 -11.17 9.51
C LEU A 95 14.39 -11.80 10.32
N GLN A 96 14.67 -12.29 11.54
CA GLN A 96 13.66 -12.81 12.45
C GLN A 96 12.68 -11.71 12.91
N ALA A 97 13.17 -10.51 13.22
CA ALA A 97 12.30 -9.38 13.57
C ALA A 97 11.39 -9.00 12.40
N PHE A 98 11.91 -8.95 11.17
CA PHE A 98 11.14 -8.70 9.94
C PHE A 98 10.12 -9.82 9.66
N ALA A 99 10.45 -11.08 9.97
CA ALA A 99 9.55 -12.21 9.72
C ALA A 99 8.45 -12.36 10.78
N ALA A 100 8.72 -12.01 12.04
CA ALA A 100 7.87 -12.37 13.17
C ALA A 100 7.19 -11.19 13.87
N ASN A 101 7.70 -9.96 13.78
CA ASN A 101 7.25 -8.86 14.63
C ASN A 101 6.81 -7.61 13.84
N HIS A 102 5.51 -7.50 13.58
CA HIS A 102 4.91 -6.44 12.77
C HIS A 102 5.10 -5.02 13.35
N ASP A 103 5.24 -4.88 14.67
CA ASP A 103 5.36 -3.56 15.33
C ASP A 103 6.77 -2.97 15.27
N ASP A 104 7.81 -3.80 15.10
CA ASP A 104 9.18 -3.32 14.89
C ASP A 104 9.36 -2.76 13.46
N LEU A 105 8.62 -3.32 12.50
CA LEU A 105 8.60 -2.86 11.10
C LEU A 105 8.00 -1.47 10.95
N LYS A 106 6.89 -1.19 11.65
CA LYS A 106 6.19 0.10 11.57
C LYS A 106 7.08 1.31 11.91
N ARG A 107 8.13 1.12 12.72
CA ARG A 107 9.02 2.19 13.18
C ARG A 107 10.08 2.60 12.15
N VAL A 108 10.42 1.72 11.21
CA VAL A 108 11.59 1.90 10.32
C VAL A 108 11.26 1.67 8.85
N ALA A 109 10.09 1.12 8.55
CA ALA A 109 9.71 0.76 7.20
C ALA A 109 8.97 1.91 6.50
N THR A 110 9.62 2.53 5.52
CA THR A 110 8.91 3.36 4.54
C THR A 110 8.12 2.46 3.57
N PRO A 111 7.05 2.94 2.94
CA PRO A 111 6.31 2.17 1.94
C PRO A 111 7.21 1.60 0.84
N GLU A 112 8.21 2.36 0.40
CA GLU A 112 9.15 1.94 -0.64
C GLU A 112 10.05 0.78 -0.18
N LEU A 113 10.45 0.78 1.10
CA LEU A 113 11.22 -0.32 1.67
C LEU A 113 10.38 -1.60 1.77
N LEU A 114 9.12 -1.49 2.19
CA LEU A 114 8.20 -2.64 2.24
C LEU A 114 7.94 -3.20 0.85
N ASP A 115 7.66 -2.32 -0.12
CA ASP A 115 7.47 -2.67 -1.52
C ASP A 115 8.70 -3.43 -2.07
N GLY A 116 9.91 -2.90 -1.80
CA GLY A 116 11.17 -3.53 -2.22
C GLY A 116 11.38 -4.90 -1.58
N ILE A 117 11.11 -5.04 -0.28
CA ILE A 117 11.24 -6.33 0.43
C ILE A 117 10.25 -7.36 -0.12
N ILE A 118 8.98 -6.98 -0.31
CA ILE A 118 7.95 -7.90 -0.82
C ILE A 118 8.28 -8.32 -2.25
N SER A 119 8.62 -7.37 -3.13
CA SER A 119 8.99 -7.66 -4.52
C SER A 119 10.21 -8.56 -4.62
N ASN A 120 11.27 -8.31 -3.83
CA ASN A 120 12.47 -9.15 -3.80
C ASN A 120 12.17 -10.56 -3.24
N SER A 121 11.33 -10.64 -2.21
CA SER A 121 10.94 -11.92 -1.61
C SER A 121 10.10 -12.77 -2.58
N LEU A 122 9.18 -12.14 -3.32
CA LEU A 122 8.42 -12.79 -4.39
C LEU A 122 9.34 -13.25 -5.53
N ALA A 123 10.29 -12.41 -5.94
CA ALA A 123 11.26 -12.75 -6.98
C ALA A 123 12.08 -14.00 -6.59
N LEU A 124 12.53 -14.10 -5.34
CA LEU A 124 13.23 -15.28 -4.83
C LEU A 124 12.36 -16.55 -4.81
N ARG A 125 11.04 -16.42 -4.57
CA ARG A 125 10.12 -17.56 -4.53
C ARG A 125 9.68 -18.03 -5.92
N LEU A 126 9.58 -17.11 -6.87
CA LEU A 126 9.18 -17.36 -8.25
C LEU A 126 10.37 -17.64 -9.17
N ASP A 127 11.60 -17.41 -8.69
CA ASP A 127 12.84 -17.43 -9.48
C ASP A 127 12.75 -16.52 -10.73
N ASN A 128 11.98 -15.43 -10.62
CA ASN A 128 11.72 -14.51 -11.72
C ASN A 128 11.39 -13.10 -11.16
N ALA A 129 12.31 -12.17 -11.36
CA ALA A 129 12.17 -10.80 -10.85
C ALA A 129 11.13 -9.97 -11.62
N GLU A 130 11.03 -10.16 -12.93
CA GLU A 130 10.07 -9.43 -13.78
C GLU A 130 8.64 -9.83 -13.41
N PHE A 131 8.37 -11.14 -13.36
CA PHE A 131 7.06 -11.66 -13.00
C PHE A 131 6.64 -11.26 -11.57
N ALA A 132 7.57 -11.30 -10.61
CA ALA A 132 7.31 -10.83 -9.25
C ALA A 132 6.95 -9.34 -9.19
N HIS A 133 7.64 -8.52 -9.98
CA HIS A 133 7.37 -7.09 -10.05
C HIS A 133 5.99 -6.79 -10.63
N GLU A 134 5.60 -7.49 -11.69
CA GLU A 134 4.26 -7.36 -12.31
C GLU A 134 3.15 -7.74 -11.33
N ILE A 135 3.25 -8.91 -10.68
CA ILE A 135 2.25 -9.36 -9.70
C ILE A 135 2.14 -8.38 -8.54
N TYR A 136 3.28 -7.97 -7.95
CA TYR A 136 3.25 -7.09 -6.79
C TYR A 136 2.71 -5.70 -7.14
N THR A 137 3.11 -5.15 -8.29
CA THR A 137 2.61 -3.86 -8.76
C THR A 137 1.09 -3.91 -8.95
N ASP A 138 0.59 -4.98 -9.55
CA ASP A 138 -0.84 -5.17 -9.77
C ASP A 138 -1.61 -5.26 -8.44
N ILE A 139 -1.14 -6.08 -7.49
CA ILE A 139 -1.73 -6.20 -6.15
C ILE A 139 -1.67 -4.87 -5.39
N ARG A 140 -0.55 -4.16 -5.44
CA ARG A 140 -0.39 -2.87 -4.77
C ARG A 140 -1.39 -1.85 -5.31
N ASP A 141 -1.51 -1.76 -6.63
CA ASP A 141 -2.36 -0.78 -7.26
C ASP A 141 -3.86 -1.11 -7.05
N GLN A 142 -4.22 -2.40 -7.01
CA GLN A 142 -5.60 -2.84 -6.79
C GLN A 142 -6.02 -2.87 -5.30
N ALA A 143 -5.12 -3.21 -4.38
CA ALA A 143 -5.46 -3.55 -3.00
C ALA A 143 -4.89 -2.59 -1.95
N ILE A 144 -3.69 -2.05 -2.19
CA ILE A 144 -3.02 -1.14 -1.25
C ILE A 144 -3.49 0.29 -1.50
N ARG A 145 -3.60 0.70 -2.76
CA ARG A 145 -4.08 2.04 -3.12
C ARG A 145 -5.59 2.20 -2.94
N ALA A 146 -6.36 1.12 -2.90
CA ALA A 146 -7.81 1.18 -2.70
C ALA A 146 -8.14 1.97 -1.43
N THR A 147 -8.89 3.06 -1.60
CA THR A 147 -9.26 3.96 -0.50
C THR A 147 -10.23 3.28 0.46
N GLU A 148 -11.05 2.36 -0.06
CA GLU A 148 -12.04 1.62 0.68
C GLU A 148 -11.95 0.12 0.40
N ARG A 149 -12.46 -0.68 1.34
CA ARG A 149 -12.61 -2.13 1.20
C ARG A 149 -14.03 -2.49 1.61
N TRP A 150 -14.72 -3.22 0.75
CA TRP A 150 -16.11 -3.58 0.96
C TRP A 150 -16.21 -4.95 1.60
N HIS A 151 -17.11 -5.08 2.57
CA HIS A 151 -17.35 -6.29 3.33
C HIS A 151 -18.83 -6.66 3.27
N ASP A 152 -19.12 -7.96 3.34
CA ASP A 152 -20.48 -8.50 3.41
C ASP A 152 -21.38 -7.95 2.29
N ALA A 153 -20.84 -7.92 1.08
CA ALA A 153 -21.45 -7.23 -0.03
C ALA A 153 -22.62 -8.04 -0.62
N ASN A 154 -23.77 -7.37 -0.77
CA ASN A 154 -24.94 -7.89 -1.44
C ASN A 154 -25.24 -7.07 -2.69
N LEU A 155 -25.44 -7.78 -3.80
CA LEU A 155 -25.78 -7.20 -5.09
C LEU A 155 -27.05 -7.85 -5.63
N SER A 156 -28.12 -7.07 -5.75
CA SER A 156 -29.37 -7.51 -6.33
C SER A 156 -29.59 -6.83 -7.68
N ILE A 157 -29.66 -7.63 -8.74
CA ILE A 157 -29.87 -7.19 -10.11
C ILE A 157 -31.24 -7.69 -10.58
N ARG A 158 -32.09 -6.79 -11.04
CA ARG A 158 -33.38 -7.12 -11.66
C ARG A 158 -33.43 -6.58 -13.08
N LEU A 159 -33.69 -7.47 -14.03
CA LEU A 159 -34.10 -7.11 -15.38
C LEU A 159 -35.62 -6.94 -15.44
N ALA A 160 -36.06 -5.96 -16.20
CA ALA A 160 -37.45 -5.78 -16.60
C ALA A 160 -37.51 -5.36 -18.07
N PRO A 161 -38.51 -5.84 -18.84
CA PRO A 161 -38.80 -5.28 -20.15
C PRO A 161 -39.01 -3.77 -20.02
N HIS A 162 -38.31 -2.98 -20.84
CA HIS A 162 -38.55 -1.55 -20.87
C HIS A 162 -39.87 -1.30 -21.62
N PRO A 163 -40.89 -0.67 -21.02
CA PRO A 163 -42.15 -0.43 -21.70
C PRO A 163 -41.90 0.49 -22.90
N MET A 164 -42.17 -0.02 -24.11
CA MET A 164 -42.19 0.81 -25.32
C MET A 164 -43.28 1.88 -25.18
N GLY A 165 -42.87 3.14 -24.95
CA GLY A 165 -43.64 4.33 -25.31
C GLY A 165 -43.99 5.30 -24.19
N CYS A 166 -43.33 6.46 -24.17
CA CYS A 166 -43.90 7.78 -23.80
C CYS A 166 -42.90 8.91 -24.07
N GLY A 167 -42.62 9.18 -25.36
CA GLY A 167 -41.80 10.31 -25.81
C GLY A 167 -42.24 10.72 -27.20
N THR A 168 -42.91 11.86 -27.31
CA THR A 168 -43.54 12.36 -28.52
C THR A 168 -42.53 12.60 -29.66
N SER A 169 -42.53 11.71 -30.65
CA SER A 169 -42.20 12.07 -32.03
C SER A 169 -43.44 11.78 -32.87
N LYS A 170 -44.05 12.83 -33.44
CA LYS A 170 -45.08 12.73 -34.50
C LYS A 170 -44.47 12.23 -35.83
N ARG A 171 -43.55 11.29 -35.77
CA ARG A 171 -43.01 10.60 -36.94
C ARG A 171 -43.26 9.12 -36.72
N ARG A 172 -44.16 8.58 -37.53
CA ARG A 172 -44.37 7.14 -37.68
C ARG A 172 -42.98 6.49 -37.81
N PRO A 173 -42.59 5.53 -36.94
CA PRO A 173 -41.31 4.86 -37.09
C PRO A 173 -41.38 4.08 -38.41
N THR A 174 -40.68 4.57 -39.42
CA THR A 174 -40.45 3.87 -40.68
C THR A 174 -39.13 3.11 -40.56
N SER A 175 -39.02 2.24 -39.56
CA SER A 175 -38.08 1.12 -39.50
C SER A 175 -38.29 0.37 -38.19
N SER A 176 -38.23 -0.95 -38.28
CA SER A 176 -38.22 -1.93 -37.19
C SER A 176 -36.87 -1.96 -36.44
N ASP A 177 -36.17 -0.83 -36.32
CA ASP A 177 -34.72 -0.80 -36.01
C ASP A 177 -34.35 -0.30 -34.60
N SER A 178 -35.31 0.05 -33.75
CA SER A 178 -34.98 0.32 -32.34
C SER A 178 -34.99 -1.01 -31.58
N PRO A 179 -33.83 -1.49 -31.07
CA PRO A 179 -33.78 -2.74 -30.34
C PRO A 179 -34.66 -2.64 -29.10
N ASP A 180 -35.42 -3.70 -28.81
CA ASP A 180 -36.08 -3.84 -27.52
C ASP A 180 -35.07 -3.59 -26.41
N MET A 181 -35.47 -2.89 -25.35
CA MET A 181 -34.57 -2.50 -24.27
C MET A 181 -34.96 -3.21 -22.98
N PHE A 182 -33.97 -3.52 -22.15
CA PHE A 182 -34.20 -3.92 -20.77
C PHE A 182 -33.84 -2.76 -19.83
N SER A 183 -34.70 -2.55 -18.85
CA SER A 183 -34.33 -1.77 -17.68
C SER A 183 -33.62 -2.69 -16.68
N VAL A 184 -32.43 -2.29 -16.26
CA VAL A 184 -31.63 -2.98 -15.25
C VAL A 184 -31.71 -2.16 -13.98
N THR A 185 -32.34 -2.70 -12.94
CA THR A 185 -32.33 -2.10 -11.60
C THR A 185 -31.33 -2.86 -10.75
N VAL A 186 -30.37 -2.15 -10.17
CA VAL A 186 -29.30 -2.72 -9.37
C VAL A 186 -29.33 -2.09 -7.99
N ARG A 187 -29.38 -2.92 -6.95
CA ARG A 187 -29.19 -2.52 -5.56
C ARG A 187 -27.90 -3.10 -5.04
N TRP A 188 -27.05 -2.22 -4.54
CA TRP A 188 -25.86 -2.55 -3.77
C TRP A 188 -26.12 -2.33 -2.29
N GLU A 189 -25.54 -3.19 -1.47
CA GLU A 189 -25.44 -3.04 -0.02
C GLU A 189 -24.10 -3.62 0.41
N TYR A 190 -23.29 -2.86 1.15
CA TYR A 190 -22.01 -3.34 1.66
C TYR A 190 -21.58 -2.55 2.88
N THR A 191 -20.70 -3.15 3.68
CA THR A 191 -20.08 -2.51 4.84
C THR A 191 -18.69 -1.99 4.45
N THR A 192 -18.38 -0.74 4.80
CA THR A 192 -17.07 -0.12 4.53
C THR A 192 -16.74 0.93 5.58
N ILE A 193 -15.46 1.27 5.73
CA ILE A 193 -15.05 2.51 6.40
C ILE A 193 -14.97 3.58 5.31
N PRO A 194 -15.83 4.62 5.31
CA PRO A 194 -15.88 5.58 4.21
C PRO A 194 -14.59 6.37 4.09
N GLY A 195 -14.02 6.40 2.89
CA GLY A 195 -12.80 7.15 2.59
C GLY A 195 -13.05 8.41 1.75
N HIS A 196 -14.28 8.62 1.28
CA HIS A 196 -14.66 9.78 0.48
C HIS A 196 -15.86 10.52 1.07
N GLN A 197 -15.78 11.87 1.11
CA GLN A 197 -16.87 12.74 1.62
C GLN A 197 -18.12 12.67 0.75
N GLN A 198 -17.91 12.36 -0.53
CA GLN A 198 -18.94 12.35 -1.53
C GLN A 198 -18.80 11.10 -2.40
N ARG A 199 -19.92 10.45 -2.69
CA ARG A 199 -20.02 9.46 -3.75
C ARG A 199 -20.58 10.09 -5.02
N ARG A 200 -19.93 9.82 -6.14
CA ARG A 200 -20.34 10.32 -7.46
C ARG A 200 -20.63 9.17 -8.38
N PHE A 201 -21.68 9.34 -9.17
CA PHE A 201 -22.10 8.37 -10.18
C PHE A 201 -22.17 9.11 -11.50
N VAL A 202 -21.22 8.85 -12.40
CA VAL A 202 -21.07 9.57 -13.66
C VAL A 202 -21.46 8.66 -14.79
N CYS A 203 -22.38 9.11 -15.64
CA CYS A 203 -22.77 8.42 -16.86
C CYS A 203 -22.33 9.28 -18.04
N THR A 204 -21.51 8.74 -18.93
CA THR A 204 -20.93 9.47 -20.07
C THR A 204 -20.99 8.66 -21.35
N SER A 205 -21.14 9.36 -22.48
CA SER A 205 -20.97 8.79 -23.82
C SER A 205 -19.54 8.93 -24.35
N ASP A 206 -18.66 9.67 -23.66
CA ASP A 206 -17.27 9.85 -24.03
C ASP A 206 -16.43 8.69 -23.47
N ARG A 207 -15.74 7.98 -24.37
CA ARG A 207 -14.92 6.83 -23.99
C ARG A 207 -13.66 7.25 -23.22
N ALA A 208 -13.04 8.38 -23.58
CA ALA A 208 -11.85 8.86 -22.90
C ALA A 208 -12.18 9.28 -21.47
N GLU A 209 -13.29 10.00 -21.27
CA GLU A 209 -13.78 10.37 -19.94
C GLU A 209 -14.10 9.12 -19.11
N TYR A 210 -14.74 8.10 -19.68
CA TYR A 210 -15.00 6.85 -18.98
C TYR A 210 -13.70 6.12 -18.56
N ASP A 211 -12.71 6.04 -19.44
CA ASP A 211 -11.45 5.37 -19.14
C ASP A 211 -10.68 6.13 -18.03
N GLU A 212 -10.75 7.47 -17.98
CA GLU A 212 -10.22 8.27 -16.87
C GLU A 212 -10.94 7.97 -15.55
N LEU A 213 -12.27 7.92 -15.58
CA LEU A 213 -13.10 7.61 -14.41
C LEU A 213 -12.88 6.19 -13.87
N ALA A 214 -12.73 5.20 -14.76
CA ALA A 214 -12.49 3.81 -14.39
C ALA A 214 -11.15 3.61 -13.66
N ASN A 215 -10.21 4.54 -13.85
CA ASN A 215 -8.92 4.56 -13.16
C ASN A 215 -8.89 5.56 -11.99
N ALA A 216 -9.95 6.35 -11.79
CA ALA A 216 -10.05 7.29 -10.69
C ALA A 216 -10.36 6.55 -9.38
N ASN A 217 -9.60 6.85 -8.33
CA ASN A 217 -9.82 6.33 -6.98
C ASN A 217 -10.30 7.46 -6.05
N ASP A 218 -11.28 8.23 -6.51
CA ASP A 218 -11.79 9.45 -5.86
C ASP A 218 -13.24 9.31 -5.34
N GLY A 219 -13.78 8.09 -5.32
CA GLY A 219 -15.15 7.80 -4.92
C GLY A 219 -16.18 7.97 -6.05
N THR A 220 -15.71 8.11 -7.29
CA THR A 220 -16.55 8.17 -8.49
C THR A 220 -16.72 6.80 -9.14
N THR A 221 -17.96 6.42 -9.41
CA THR A 221 -18.30 5.27 -10.24
C THR A 221 -18.74 5.74 -11.63
N GLY A 222 -18.17 5.16 -12.68
CA GLY A 222 -18.44 5.51 -14.08
C GLY A 222 -19.35 4.50 -14.80
N TRP A 223 -20.26 5.01 -15.63
CA TRP A 223 -21.04 4.26 -16.60
C TRP A 223 -20.77 4.79 -18.00
N TYR A 224 -20.48 3.87 -18.92
CA TYR A 224 -20.33 4.19 -20.33
C TYR A 224 -21.59 3.83 -21.11
N ILE A 225 -22.15 4.80 -21.82
CA ILE A 225 -23.25 4.59 -22.75
C ILE A 225 -22.71 4.66 -24.17
N GLY A 226 -22.54 3.49 -24.76
CA GLY A 226 -22.00 3.36 -26.11
C GLY A 226 -22.94 3.92 -27.19
N PRO A 227 -22.40 4.34 -28.36
CA PRO A 227 -23.19 4.88 -29.46
C PRO A 227 -24.27 3.93 -29.97
N SER A 228 -24.06 2.61 -29.85
CA SER A 228 -24.99 1.56 -30.28
C SER A 228 -26.24 1.44 -29.40
N SER A 229 -26.26 2.07 -28.22
CA SER A 229 -27.40 1.99 -27.30
C SER A 229 -28.62 2.77 -27.78
N ASN A 230 -28.45 3.74 -28.69
CA ASN A 230 -29.48 4.74 -29.06
C ASN A 230 -30.04 5.52 -27.86
N VAL A 231 -29.33 5.55 -26.73
CA VAL A 231 -29.73 6.27 -25.51
C VAL A 231 -28.81 7.46 -25.30
N ASP A 232 -29.39 8.62 -25.00
CA ASP A 232 -28.63 9.81 -24.61
C ASP A 232 -28.18 9.71 -23.14
N ALA A 233 -26.85 9.62 -22.93
CA ALA A 233 -26.20 9.55 -21.62
C ALA A 233 -26.57 10.71 -20.68
N ALA A 234 -27.01 11.85 -21.21
CA ALA A 234 -27.44 13.02 -20.42
C ALA A 234 -28.84 12.86 -19.80
N THR A 235 -29.59 11.80 -20.13
CA THR A 235 -30.98 11.60 -19.72
C THR A 235 -31.13 10.62 -18.56
N THR A 236 -32.16 10.78 -17.73
CA THR A 236 -32.49 9.82 -16.65
C THR A 236 -32.85 8.43 -17.18
N GLY A 237 -33.27 8.33 -18.45
CA GLY A 237 -33.50 7.04 -19.12
C GLY A 237 -32.22 6.22 -19.33
N ALA A 238 -31.06 6.88 -19.42
CA ALA A 238 -29.76 6.20 -19.50
C ALA A 238 -29.29 5.68 -18.15
N PHE A 239 -29.39 6.54 -17.13
CA PHE A 239 -28.96 6.24 -15.78
C PHE A 239 -29.68 7.13 -14.78
N GLU A 240 -30.16 6.51 -13.71
CA GLU A 240 -30.81 7.19 -12.60
C GLU A 240 -30.41 6.54 -11.28
N LEU A 241 -29.85 7.34 -10.37
CA LEU A 241 -29.67 6.94 -8.99
C LEU A 241 -31.00 7.16 -8.26
N LEU A 242 -31.63 6.06 -7.81
CA LEU A 242 -32.97 6.04 -7.22
C LEU A 242 -32.93 6.24 -5.71
N ALA A 243 -31.95 5.66 -5.03
CA ALA A 243 -31.82 5.72 -3.57
C ALA A 243 -30.35 5.61 -3.15
N PHE A 244 -29.99 6.26 -2.06
CA PHE A 244 -28.70 6.12 -1.39
C PHE A 244 -28.89 6.28 0.11
N THR A 245 -28.38 5.33 0.89
CA THR A 245 -28.51 5.29 2.35
C THR A 245 -27.17 5.01 3.01
N VAL A 246 -26.94 5.60 4.17
CA VAL A 246 -25.82 5.25 5.08
C VAL A 246 -26.43 4.79 6.40
N ASP A 247 -26.15 3.57 6.82
CA ASP A 247 -26.78 2.91 7.98
C ASP A 247 -28.31 2.95 7.97
N GLY A 248 -28.90 2.92 6.77
CA GLY A 248 -30.34 3.02 6.55
C GLY A 248 -30.88 4.44 6.46
N ASP A 249 -30.10 5.46 6.81
CA ASP A 249 -30.50 6.86 6.69
C ASP A 249 -30.37 7.36 5.25
N GLU A 250 -31.48 7.82 4.68
CA GLU A 250 -31.53 8.34 3.30
C GLU A 250 -30.72 9.62 3.14
N ARG A 251 -29.88 9.66 2.10
CA ARG A 251 -29.05 10.82 1.77
C ARG A 251 -29.60 11.55 0.55
N PRO A 252 -29.55 12.90 0.54
CA PRO A 252 -30.06 13.68 -0.57
C PRO A 252 -29.20 13.47 -1.83
N ILE A 253 -29.87 13.17 -2.95
CA ILE A 253 -29.24 12.94 -4.24
C ILE A 253 -29.29 14.23 -5.06
N ARG A 254 -28.13 14.73 -5.48
CA ARG A 254 -28.02 15.86 -6.42
C ARG A 254 -27.67 15.36 -7.81
N ARG A 255 -28.45 15.76 -8.81
CA ARG A 255 -28.20 15.47 -10.22
C ARG A 255 -27.73 16.72 -10.98
N SER A 256 -26.77 16.56 -11.87
CA SER A 256 -26.38 17.55 -12.88
C SER A 256 -26.22 16.88 -14.25
N ALA A 257 -26.75 17.50 -15.31
CA ALA A 257 -26.62 16.99 -16.68
C ALA A 257 -25.75 17.94 -17.53
N ARG A 258 -25.02 17.35 -18.48
CA ARG A 258 -24.17 18.01 -19.48
C ARG A 258 -24.46 17.42 -20.86
N LYS A 259 -23.90 18.00 -21.92
CA LYS A 259 -24.18 17.62 -23.31
C LYS A 259 -23.91 16.13 -23.63
N HIS A 260 -22.94 15.52 -22.96
CA HIS A 260 -22.48 14.14 -23.25
C HIS A 260 -22.51 13.23 -22.02
N GLY A 261 -23.24 13.62 -20.98
CA GLY A 261 -23.29 12.84 -19.76
C GLY A 261 -24.03 13.52 -18.62
N GLN A 262 -24.08 12.84 -17.49
CA GLN A 262 -24.70 13.31 -16.26
C GLN A 262 -23.93 12.81 -15.05
N THR A 263 -24.09 13.49 -13.93
CA THR A 263 -23.47 13.15 -12.67
C THR A 263 -24.51 13.20 -11.56
N TYR A 264 -24.61 12.13 -10.79
CA TYR A 264 -25.28 12.10 -9.50
C TYR A 264 -24.23 12.21 -8.40
N SER A 265 -24.61 12.84 -7.31
CA SER A 265 -23.71 13.31 -6.27
C SER A 265 -24.40 13.21 -4.93
N VAL A 266 -23.82 12.43 -4.02
CA VAL A 266 -24.37 12.18 -2.69
C VAL A 266 -23.30 12.40 -1.64
N ALA A 267 -23.60 13.20 -0.63
CA ALA A 267 -22.72 13.36 0.52
C ALA A 267 -22.85 12.14 1.45
N VAL A 268 -21.72 11.56 1.85
CA VAL A 268 -21.71 10.43 2.79
C VAL A 268 -21.91 10.93 4.23
N GLY A 269 -21.31 12.07 4.57
CA GLY A 269 -21.36 12.69 5.89
C GLY A 269 -19.98 12.86 6.49
N ASP A 270 -19.59 14.10 6.81
CA ASP A 270 -18.29 14.42 7.42
C ASP A 270 -18.16 13.88 8.85
N ASP A 271 -19.28 13.71 9.53
CA ASP A 271 -19.40 13.09 10.84
C ASP A 271 -19.05 11.60 10.76
N VAL A 272 -19.64 10.87 9.81
CA VAL A 272 -19.40 9.44 9.59
C VAL A 272 -17.92 9.17 9.29
N MET A 273 -17.33 9.95 8.39
CA MET A 273 -15.91 9.80 8.06
C MET A 273 -14.96 10.09 9.24
N ARG A 274 -15.30 11.05 10.09
CA ARG A 274 -14.46 11.43 11.23
C ARG A 274 -14.44 10.35 12.30
N VAL A 275 -15.56 9.65 12.48
CA VAL A 275 -15.67 8.52 13.41
C VAL A 275 -14.79 7.36 12.93
N ALA A 276 -14.64 7.19 11.61
CA ALA A 276 -13.80 6.15 10.99
C ALA A 276 -14.18 4.72 11.40
N GLU A 277 -15.47 4.50 11.67
CA GLU A 277 -16.05 3.20 11.95
C GLU A 277 -16.73 2.61 10.70
N PRO A 278 -16.90 1.28 10.64
CA PRO A 278 -17.61 0.64 9.54
C PRO A 278 -19.09 1.06 9.53
N VAL A 279 -19.58 1.44 8.34
CA VAL A 279 -20.99 1.75 8.08
C VAL A 279 -21.52 0.94 6.90
N THR A 280 -22.83 0.73 6.88
CA THR A 280 -23.52 0.08 5.78
C THR A 280 -23.93 1.11 4.74
N ILE A 281 -23.33 1.06 3.56
CA ILE A 281 -23.75 1.87 2.41
C ILE A 281 -24.67 1.00 1.56
N SER A 282 -25.85 1.53 1.23
CA SER A 282 -26.75 0.92 0.25
C SER A 282 -27.17 1.95 -0.79
N TYR A 283 -27.18 1.57 -2.06
CA TYR A 283 -27.67 2.43 -3.11
C TYR A 283 -28.35 1.62 -4.21
N THR A 284 -29.35 2.22 -4.83
CA THR A 284 -30.08 1.61 -5.93
C THR A 284 -30.00 2.53 -7.13
N TYR A 285 -29.60 1.98 -8.28
CA TYR A 285 -29.63 2.69 -9.55
C TYR A 285 -30.40 1.91 -10.60
N ARG A 286 -30.82 2.62 -11.63
CA ARG A 286 -31.45 2.06 -12.82
C ARG A 286 -30.69 2.51 -14.05
N THR A 287 -30.40 1.57 -14.93
CA THR A 287 -29.83 1.85 -16.26
C THR A 287 -30.58 1.05 -17.32
N THR A 288 -30.26 1.28 -18.59
CA THR A 288 -30.93 0.66 -19.72
C THR A 288 -29.91 0.01 -20.63
N ILE A 289 -30.16 -1.23 -21.02
CA ILE A 289 -29.34 -2.00 -21.96
C ILE A 289 -30.22 -2.45 -23.14
N ALA A 290 -29.62 -2.66 -24.30
CA ALA A 290 -30.32 -3.28 -25.41
C ALA A 290 -30.57 -4.77 -25.11
N ALA A 291 -31.78 -5.27 -25.37
CA ALA A 291 -32.16 -6.66 -25.11
C ALA A 291 -31.34 -7.64 -25.95
N ASN A 292 -30.97 -7.23 -27.16
CA ASN A 292 -30.10 -7.98 -28.07
C ASN A 292 -28.61 -7.92 -27.71
N ALA A 293 -28.22 -7.22 -26.64
CA ALA A 293 -26.85 -7.25 -26.15
C ALA A 293 -26.45 -8.67 -25.70
N ASN A 294 -27.44 -9.50 -25.32
CA ASN A 294 -27.28 -10.89 -24.90
C ASN A 294 -26.25 -11.09 -23.77
N MET A 295 -25.84 -10.01 -23.10
CA MET A 295 -24.81 -10.00 -22.09
C MET A 295 -24.97 -8.80 -21.15
N LEU A 296 -24.80 -9.06 -19.86
CA LEU A 296 -24.64 -8.07 -18.80
C LEU A 296 -23.38 -8.43 -18.02
N PHE A 297 -22.37 -7.57 -18.07
CA PHE A 297 -21.17 -7.72 -17.25
C PHE A 297 -21.24 -6.78 -16.06
N PHE A 298 -20.97 -7.33 -14.88
CA PHE A 298 -20.90 -6.61 -13.64
C PHE A 298 -19.46 -6.59 -13.13
N SER A 299 -18.82 -5.41 -13.15
CA SER A 299 -17.45 -5.22 -12.66
C SER A 299 -17.42 -4.86 -11.18
N ILE A 300 -16.43 -5.40 -10.47
CA ILE A 300 -16.15 -5.02 -9.09
C ILE A 300 -15.16 -3.84 -9.11
N GLU A 301 -15.53 -2.75 -8.42
CA GLU A 301 -14.80 -1.48 -8.45
C GLU A 301 -13.80 -1.34 -7.30
N GLN A 302 -14.11 -1.92 -6.16
CA GLN A 302 -13.30 -1.87 -4.95
C GLN A 302 -13.02 -3.29 -4.46
N PRO A 303 -11.89 -3.53 -3.77
CA PRO A 303 -11.64 -4.81 -3.12
C PRO A 303 -12.84 -5.19 -2.25
N THR A 304 -13.51 -6.27 -2.63
CA THR A 304 -14.79 -6.68 -2.03
C THR A 304 -14.63 -8.06 -1.44
N ARG A 305 -15.09 -8.22 -0.20
CA ARG A 305 -15.05 -9.49 0.52
C ARG A 305 -16.44 -10.09 0.61
N ASP A 306 -16.53 -11.39 0.33
CA ASP A 306 -17.72 -12.21 0.54
C ASP A 306 -18.96 -11.62 -0.18
N LEU A 307 -18.95 -11.65 -1.52
CA LEU A 307 -19.97 -11.07 -2.38
C LEU A 307 -21.09 -12.08 -2.68
N SER A 308 -22.33 -11.70 -2.36
CA SER A 308 -23.56 -12.42 -2.71
C SER A 308 -24.32 -11.65 -3.79
N LEU A 309 -24.39 -12.22 -4.99
CA LEU A 309 -25.08 -11.63 -6.14
C LEU A 309 -26.36 -12.42 -6.46
N GLN A 310 -27.48 -11.71 -6.61
CA GLN A 310 -28.74 -12.25 -7.09
C GLN A 310 -29.14 -11.58 -8.42
N PHE A 311 -29.40 -12.38 -9.45
CA PHE A 311 -29.84 -11.94 -10.77
C PHE A 311 -31.25 -12.47 -11.05
N ASP A 312 -32.23 -11.56 -11.07
CA ASP A 312 -33.64 -11.81 -11.35
C ASP A 312 -33.98 -11.33 -12.77
N TYR A 313 -34.35 -12.26 -13.64
CA TYR A 313 -34.73 -12.00 -15.02
C TYR A 313 -36.14 -12.50 -15.35
N SER A 314 -36.96 -12.68 -14.30
CA SER A 314 -38.33 -13.17 -14.41
C SER A 314 -39.17 -12.29 -15.36
N GLY A 315 -39.89 -12.94 -16.29
CA GLY A 315 -40.78 -12.24 -17.21
C GLY A 315 -40.10 -11.44 -18.33
N CYS A 316 -38.80 -11.64 -18.56
CA CYS A 316 -38.03 -10.94 -19.61
C CYS A 316 -38.00 -11.66 -20.96
N GLY A 317 -38.68 -12.81 -21.12
CA GLY A 317 -38.61 -13.59 -22.37
C GLY A 317 -37.22 -14.15 -22.65
N ILE A 318 -36.44 -14.44 -21.61
CA ILE A 318 -35.10 -15.02 -21.72
C ILE A 318 -35.24 -16.54 -21.63
N ALA A 319 -34.80 -17.24 -22.68
CA ALA A 319 -34.89 -18.70 -22.79
C ALA A 319 -33.85 -19.42 -21.93
N SER A 320 -32.63 -18.90 -21.89
CA SER A 320 -31.56 -19.46 -21.07
C SER A 320 -30.52 -18.40 -20.71
N VAL A 321 -29.89 -18.60 -19.55
CA VAL A 321 -28.80 -17.75 -19.03
C VAL A 321 -27.59 -18.61 -18.66
N SER A 322 -26.41 -18.20 -19.11
CA SER A 322 -25.10 -18.72 -18.72
C SER A 322 -24.41 -17.69 -17.84
N THR A 323 -23.84 -18.15 -16.72
CA THR A 323 -23.08 -17.30 -15.80
C THR A 323 -21.60 -17.57 -16.04
N LEU A 324 -20.86 -16.53 -16.37
CA LEU A 324 -19.41 -16.54 -16.51
C LEU A 324 -18.82 -15.87 -15.28
N ASP A 325 -18.10 -16.67 -14.49
CA ASP A 325 -17.28 -16.16 -13.40
C ASP A 325 -15.93 -15.71 -13.94
N LEU A 326 -15.65 -14.41 -13.82
CA LEU A 326 -14.39 -13.78 -14.23
C LEU A 326 -13.61 -13.30 -13.00
N VAL A 327 -13.78 -13.98 -11.87
CA VAL A 327 -13.04 -13.74 -10.64
C VAL A 327 -11.91 -14.77 -10.48
N PRO A 328 -10.64 -14.34 -10.45
CA PRO A 328 -9.53 -15.23 -10.14
C PRO A 328 -9.57 -15.58 -8.64
N SER A 329 -10.27 -16.66 -8.29
CA SER A 329 -10.39 -17.14 -6.91
C SER A 329 -9.81 -18.55 -6.74
N ILE A 330 -9.21 -18.79 -5.58
CA ILE A 330 -8.81 -20.14 -5.14
C ILE A 330 -10.05 -20.95 -4.71
N ARG A 331 -11.13 -20.25 -4.30
CA ARG A 331 -12.36 -20.87 -3.83
C ARG A 331 -13.34 -21.00 -5.00
N PRO A 332 -14.02 -22.15 -5.14
CA PRO A 332 -15.00 -22.32 -6.21
C PRO A 332 -16.19 -21.42 -5.98
N THR A 333 -16.61 -20.74 -7.03
CA THR A 333 -17.83 -19.94 -7.05
C THR A 333 -19.05 -20.82 -6.97
N ARG A 334 -19.98 -20.50 -6.05
CA ARG A 334 -21.24 -21.23 -5.92
C ARG A 334 -22.31 -20.55 -6.76
N ILE A 335 -22.85 -21.28 -7.71
CA ILE A 335 -23.93 -20.81 -8.58
C ILE A 335 -25.16 -21.66 -8.31
N GLU A 336 -26.20 -21.03 -7.78
CA GLU A 336 -27.48 -21.67 -7.52
C GLU A 336 -28.54 -21.09 -8.46
N ARG A 337 -29.41 -21.95 -8.97
CA ARG A 337 -30.52 -21.55 -9.84
C ARG A 337 -31.82 -21.88 -9.15
N ALA A 338 -32.82 -21.02 -9.31
CA ALA A 338 -34.17 -21.33 -8.87
C ALA A 338 -34.65 -22.66 -9.48
N PRO A 339 -35.35 -23.53 -8.72
CA PRO A 339 -35.87 -24.78 -9.24
C PRO A 339 -36.79 -24.54 -10.45
N ALA A 340 -36.77 -25.42 -11.46
CA ALA A 340 -37.62 -25.27 -12.65
C ALA A 340 -39.14 -25.24 -12.38
N LYS A 341 -39.57 -25.58 -11.15
CA LYS A 341 -40.99 -25.57 -10.73
C LYS A 341 -41.44 -24.22 -10.13
N THR A 342 -40.53 -23.31 -9.83
CA THR A 342 -40.87 -21.95 -9.40
C THR A 342 -40.95 -21.05 -10.62
N HIS A 343 -42.02 -20.25 -10.77
CA HIS A 343 -42.17 -19.24 -11.84
C HIS A 343 -41.20 -18.04 -11.67
N THR A 344 -40.04 -18.26 -11.07
CA THR A 344 -39.04 -17.25 -10.75
C THR A 344 -37.75 -17.63 -11.46
N ASP A 345 -37.30 -16.76 -12.35
CA ASP A 345 -36.07 -16.93 -13.10
C ASP A 345 -34.96 -16.18 -12.39
N THR A 346 -34.36 -16.84 -11.40
CA THR A 346 -33.34 -16.24 -10.53
C THR A 346 -32.08 -17.10 -10.48
N ILE A 347 -30.92 -16.42 -10.56
CA ILE A 347 -29.60 -17.01 -10.35
C ILE A 347 -28.96 -16.33 -9.15
N ARG A 348 -28.43 -17.13 -8.23
CA ARG A 348 -27.60 -16.67 -7.11
C ARG A 348 -26.16 -17.07 -7.37
N VAL A 349 -25.23 -16.14 -7.17
CA VAL A 349 -23.79 -16.33 -7.30
C VAL A 349 -23.14 -15.87 -6.01
N ASP A 350 -22.50 -16.79 -5.29
CA ASP A 350 -21.75 -16.49 -4.08
C ASP A 350 -20.25 -16.63 -4.32
N LEU A 351 -19.52 -15.56 -4.02
CA LEU A 351 -18.08 -15.43 -4.18
C LEU A 351 -17.44 -15.19 -2.81
N ASP A 352 -16.84 -16.23 -2.24
CA ASP A 352 -16.20 -16.15 -0.92
C ASP A 352 -14.77 -15.62 -1.02
N GLY A 353 -14.35 -14.87 0.01
CA GLY A 353 -13.00 -14.33 0.12
C GLY A 353 -12.87 -12.96 -0.54
N TRP A 354 -11.62 -12.54 -0.77
CA TRP A 354 -11.31 -11.24 -1.37
C TRP A 354 -11.36 -11.31 -2.89
N ILE A 355 -12.10 -10.38 -3.47
CA ILE A 355 -12.24 -10.18 -4.90
C ILE A 355 -11.63 -8.83 -5.23
N PHE A 356 -10.73 -8.82 -6.21
CA PHE A 356 -10.03 -7.59 -6.59
C PHE A 356 -10.74 -6.84 -7.72
N PRO A 357 -10.56 -5.52 -7.81
CA PRO A 357 -11.07 -4.70 -8.91
C PRO A 357 -10.71 -5.25 -10.30
N ARG A 358 -11.47 -4.85 -11.32
CA ARG A 358 -11.35 -5.36 -12.72
C ARG A 358 -11.78 -6.83 -12.92
N SER A 359 -12.11 -7.52 -11.83
CA SER A 359 -12.81 -8.81 -11.86
C SER A 359 -14.33 -8.59 -11.93
N GLY A 360 -15.10 -9.65 -12.19
CA GLY A 360 -16.55 -9.53 -12.20
C GLY A 360 -17.29 -10.80 -12.57
N VAL A 361 -18.60 -10.66 -12.76
CA VAL A 361 -19.49 -11.73 -13.22
C VAL A 361 -20.24 -11.26 -14.45
N ALA A 362 -20.30 -12.10 -15.48
CA ALA A 362 -21.11 -11.87 -16.66
C ALA A 362 -22.31 -12.84 -16.72
N PHE A 363 -23.47 -12.30 -17.08
CA PHE A 363 -24.65 -13.07 -17.45
C PHE A 363 -24.83 -12.97 -18.95
N VAL A 364 -24.78 -14.10 -19.64
CA VAL A 364 -24.98 -14.20 -21.09
C VAL A 364 -26.27 -14.94 -21.35
N TRP A 365 -27.14 -14.45 -22.22
CA TRP A 365 -28.45 -15.06 -22.42
C TRP A 365 -28.87 -15.18 -23.88
N THR A 366 -29.92 -15.97 -24.08
CA THR A 366 -30.67 -16.07 -25.34
C THR A 366 -32.11 -15.70 -25.10
N LEU A 367 -32.72 -14.99 -26.05
CA LEU A 367 -34.13 -14.63 -26.00
C LEU A 367 -34.98 -15.79 -26.54
N THR A 368 -36.22 -15.91 -26.07
CA THR A 368 -37.22 -16.81 -26.67
C THR A 368 -37.56 -16.32 -28.07
N GLU A 369 -37.63 -17.24 -29.04
CA GLU A 369 -38.06 -16.94 -30.42
C GLU A 369 -39.50 -16.39 -30.52
#